data_AF-A0A2E8EDE5-F1
#
_entry.id   AF-A0A2E8EDE5-F1
#
_cell.length_a   1.000
_cell.length_b   1.000
_cell.length_c   1.000
_cell.angle_alpha   90.00
_cell.angle_beta   90.00
_cell.angle_gamma   90.00
#
_symmetry.space_group_name_H-M   'P 1'
#
loop_
_entity.id
_entity.type
_entity.pdbx_description
1 polymer ?
#
loop_
_entity_poly.entity_id
_entity_poly.type
_entity_poly.pdbx_seq_one_letter_code
_entity_poly.pdbx_strand_id
1 'polypeptide(L)'
;MINNINRNPIISILLKNSNLTNIQFESILIDHYSENMSSNHINYDNKALLRSKKVSRGSFGRTLNQGRKNIISSIYTIILLSYIGIYDTYPFEDYKNIADKLSEYTSFIEKSNNSNLNLKLKKLELELMKGLESLANPKNLKSL
;
A
#
# COMPACT_ATOMS: atom_id res chain seq x y z
N MET A 1 3.61 -9.69 -14.14
CA MET A 1 3.80 -9.39 -12.70
C MET A 1 2.78 -8.35 -12.20
N ILE A 2 2.78 -7.11 -12.71
CA ILE A 2 1.79 -6.07 -12.33
C ILE A 2 0.34 -6.45 -12.68
N ASN A 3 0.11 -7.14 -13.81
CA ASN A 3 -1.23 -7.57 -14.20
C ASN A 3 -1.88 -8.56 -13.20
N ASN A 4 -1.11 -9.27 -12.37
CA ASN A 4 -1.66 -10.12 -11.30
C ASN A 4 -1.89 -9.32 -10.00
N ILE A 5 -1.05 -8.34 -9.72
CA ILE A 5 -1.19 -7.44 -8.55
C ILE A 5 -2.43 -6.55 -8.71
N ASN A 6 -2.68 -6.03 -9.92
CA ASN A 6 -3.90 -5.26 -10.24
C ASN A 6 -5.18 -6.10 -10.26
N ARG A 7 -5.09 -7.44 -10.28
CA ARG A 7 -6.24 -8.34 -10.15
C ARG A 7 -6.59 -8.61 -8.69
N ASN A 8 -5.69 -8.31 -7.75
CA ASN A 8 -6.02 -8.39 -6.35
C ASN A 8 -6.86 -7.16 -5.96
N PRO A 9 -8.16 -7.34 -5.64
CA PRO A 9 -9.06 -6.23 -5.38
C PRO A 9 -8.70 -5.45 -4.10
N ILE A 10 -8.06 -6.10 -3.13
CA ILE A 10 -7.59 -5.45 -1.91
C ILE A 10 -6.42 -4.52 -2.22
N ILE A 11 -5.46 -4.96 -3.04
CA ILE A 11 -4.36 -4.09 -3.48
C ILE A 11 -4.92 -2.87 -4.24
N SER A 12 -5.92 -3.08 -5.10
CA SER A 12 -6.57 -1.98 -5.82
C SER A 12 -7.20 -0.94 -4.87
N ILE A 13 -7.94 -1.39 -3.85
CA ILE A 13 -8.55 -0.53 -2.84
C ILE A 13 -7.47 0.23 -2.05
N LEU A 14 -6.44 -0.47 -1.57
CA LEU A 14 -5.37 0.15 -0.78
C LEU A 14 -4.60 1.18 -1.61
N LEU A 15 -4.26 0.86 -2.86
CA LEU A 15 -3.51 1.73 -3.74
C LEU A 15 -4.29 3.00 -4.09
N LYS A 16 -5.59 2.87 -4.38
CA LYS A 16 -6.51 4.00 -4.65
C LYS A 16 -6.57 5.01 -3.50
N ASN A 17 -6.46 4.55 -2.26
CA ASN A 17 -6.57 5.39 -1.07
C ASN A 17 -5.21 5.75 -0.43
N SER A 18 -4.10 5.31 -1.04
CA SER A 18 -2.75 5.59 -0.54
C SER A 18 -2.15 6.85 -1.16
N ASN A 19 -1.02 7.29 -0.60
CA ASN A 19 -0.19 8.35 -1.19
C ASN A 19 0.65 7.88 -2.39
N LEU A 20 0.42 6.67 -2.93
CA LEU A 20 1.16 6.10 -4.05
C LEU A 20 0.30 6.03 -5.31
N THR A 21 0.86 6.48 -6.43
CA THR A 21 0.29 6.20 -7.77
C THR A 21 0.62 4.77 -8.20
N ASN A 22 -0.17 4.22 -9.14
CA ASN A 22 0.11 2.92 -9.77
C ASN A 22 1.54 2.81 -10.29
N ILE A 23 2.06 3.89 -10.89
CA ILE A 23 3.40 3.93 -11.46
C ILE A 23 4.46 3.93 -10.35
N GLN A 24 4.25 4.67 -9.25
CA GLN A 24 5.17 4.64 -8.10
C GLN A 24 5.20 3.25 -7.44
N PHE A 25 4.02 2.69 -7.17
CA PHE A 25 3.89 1.38 -6.55
C PHE A 25 4.57 0.27 -7.38
N GLU A 26 4.31 0.23 -8.69
CA GLU A 26 4.98 -0.72 -9.59
C GLU A 26 6.51 -0.55 -9.57
N SER A 27 7.01 0.70 -9.54
CA SER A 27 8.46 0.94 -9.52
C SER A 27 9.10 0.46 -8.22
N ILE A 28 8.40 0.62 -7.09
CA ILE A 28 8.83 0.11 -5.77
C ILE A 28 8.87 -1.43 -5.79
N LEU A 29 7.87 -2.09 -6.34
CA LEU A 29 7.86 -3.56 -6.42
C LEU A 29 9.00 -4.08 -7.28
N ILE A 30 9.18 -3.51 -8.48
CA ILE A 30 10.30 -3.89 -9.36
C ILE A 30 11.63 -3.78 -8.61
N ASP A 31 11.83 -2.67 -7.93
CA ASP A 31 13.04 -2.41 -7.15
C ASP A 31 13.22 -3.43 -6.02
N HIS A 32 12.19 -3.64 -5.20
CA HIS A 32 12.20 -4.62 -4.11
C HIS A 32 12.50 -6.05 -4.58
N TYR A 33 11.81 -6.54 -5.61
CA TYR A 33 12.04 -7.90 -6.10
C TYR A 33 13.40 -8.03 -6.81
N SER A 34 13.86 -6.99 -7.50
CA SER A 34 15.18 -7.02 -8.14
C SER A 34 16.33 -7.10 -7.13
N GLU A 35 16.16 -6.50 -5.96
CA GLU A 35 17.16 -6.54 -4.88
C GLU A 35 17.09 -7.83 -4.06
N ASN A 36 15.89 -8.42 -3.87
CA ASN A 36 15.70 -9.57 -2.99
C ASN A 36 15.68 -10.95 -3.69
N MET A 37 15.43 -11.02 -5.01
CA MET A 37 15.27 -12.29 -5.73
C MET A 37 16.44 -12.64 -6.66
N SER A 38 17.45 -11.77 -6.77
CA SER A 38 18.61 -12.01 -7.64
C SER A 38 19.86 -12.30 -6.82
N SER A 39 20.44 -13.50 -6.99
CA SER A 39 21.77 -13.82 -6.46
C SER A 39 22.86 -12.93 -7.06
N ASN A 40 22.60 -12.35 -8.23
CA ASN A 40 23.41 -11.35 -8.90
C ASN A 40 22.62 -10.05 -8.98
N HIS A 41 23.07 -9.00 -8.28
CA HIS A 41 22.42 -7.68 -8.27
C HIS A 41 22.04 -7.23 -9.68
N ILE A 42 20.74 -7.17 -9.97
CA ILE A 42 20.25 -6.68 -11.26
C ILE A 42 20.59 -5.18 -11.35
N ASN A 43 21.49 -4.83 -12.26
CA ASN A 43 21.85 -3.43 -12.53
C ASN A 43 20.58 -2.60 -12.82
N TYR A 44 20.56 -1.35 -12.34
CA TYR A 44 19.45 -0.40 -12.44
C TYR A 44 18.90 -0.25 -13.87
N ASP A 45 19.76 -0.38 -14.89
CA ASP A 45 19.37 -0.31 -16.30
C ASP A 45 18.39 -1.43 -16.68
N ASN A 46 18.54 -2.60 -16.08
CA ASN A 46 17.62 -3.72 -16.26
C ASN A 46 16.31 -3.53 -15.49
N LYS A 47 16.32 -2.81 -14.35
CA LYS A 47 15.11 -2.52 -13.56
C LYS A 47 14.11 -1.67 -14.35
N ALA A 48 14.58 -0.64 -15.07
CA ALA A 48 13.71 0.22 -15.88
C ALA A 48 12.98 -0.54 -17.01
N LEU A 49 13.59 -1.61 -17.53
CA LEU A 49 13.00 -2.47 -18.58
C LEU A 49 11.87 -3.37 -18.06
N LEU A 50 11.81 -3.61 -16.75
CA LEU A 50 10.76 -4.43 -16.12
C LEU A 50 9.43 -3.69 -15.94
N ARG A 51 9.40 -2.38 -16.20
CA ARG A 51 8.18 -1.56 -16.18
C ARG A 51 7.21 -2.01 -17.27
N SER A 52 5.93 -2.10 -16.94
CA SER A 52 4.85 -2.43 -17.88
C SER A 52 4.83 -1.48 -19.08
N LYS A 53 5.08 -0.19 -18.84
CA LYS A 53 5.43 0.78 -19.89
C LYS A 53 6.93 1.05 -19.80
N LYS A 54 7.68 0.64 -20.82
CA LYS A 54 9.13 0.88 -20.90
C LYS A 54 9.44 2.37 -20.75
N VAL A 55 10.45 2.68 -19.94
CA VAL A 55 10.90 4.04 -19.66
C VAL A 55 12.42 4.08 -19.57
N SER A 56 13.00 5.28 -19.68
CA SER A 56 14.43 5.47 -19.43
C SER A 56 14.79 5.26 -17.96
N ARG A 57 16.07 4.95 -17.71
CA ARG A 57 16.63 4.84 -16.34
C ARG A 57 16.32 6.07 -15.49
N GLY A 58 16.52 7.28 -16.04
CA GLY A 58 16.26 8.53 -15.32
C GLY A 58 14.79 8.72 -14.99
N SER A 59 13.88 8.31 -15.88
CA SER A 59 12.43 8.35 -15.62
C SER A 59 12.05 7.38 -14.50
N PHE A 60 12.52 6.13 -14.57
CA PHE A 60 12.32 5.13 -13.53
C PHE A 60 12.84 5.60 -12.17
N GLY A 61 14.08 6.10 -12.12
CA GLY A 61 14.70 6.60 -10.90
C GLY A 61 13.93 7.74 -10.25
N ARG A 62 13.43 8.70 -11.05
CA ARG A 62 12.56 9.78 -10.54
C ARG A 62 11.26 9.25 -9.94
N THR A 63 10.58 8.34 -10.63
CA THR A 63 9.33 7.75 -10.13
C THR A 63 9.55 6.95 -8.85
N LEU A 64 10.59 6.12 -8.79
CA LEU A 64 10.93 5.35 -7.60
C LEU A 64 11.24 6.28 -6.41
N ASN A 65 12.03 7.33 -6.64
CA ASN A 65 12.35 8.30 -5.60
C ASN A 65 11.10 9.05 -5.11
N GLN A 66 10.17 9.40 -6.01
CA GLN A 66 8.91 10.02 -5.61
C GLN A 66 8.06 9.07 -4.75
N GLY A 67 7.97 7.79 -5.12
CA GLY A 67 7.28 6.78 -4.32
C GLY A 67 7.89 6.63 -2.92
N ARG A 68 9.22 6.55 -2.84
CA ARG A 68 9.95 6.48 -1.55
C ARG A 68 9.72 7.73 -0.68
N LYS A 69 9.75 8.93 -1.28
CA LYS A 69 9.42 10.18 -0.57
C LYS A 69 8.02 10.15 0.02
N ASN A 70 7.02 9.69 -0.75
CA ASN A 70 5.64 9.61 -0.26
C ASN A 70 5.49 8.62 0.91
N ILE A 71 6.20 7.49 0.88
CA ILE A 71 6.25 6.54 2.01
C ILE A 71 6.87 7.20 3.25
N ILE A 72 8.06 7.79 3.10
CA ILE A 72 8.78 8.44 4.20
C ILE A 72 7.94 9.55 4.82
N SER A 73 7.32 10.42 4.00
CA SER A 73 6.44 11.48 4.49
C SER A 73 5.25 10.91 5.25
N SER A 74 4.64 9.81 4.78
CA SER A 74 3.51 9.17 5.47
C SER A 74 3.93 8.64 6.86
N ILE A 75 5.12 8.02 6.96
CA ILE A 75 5.68 7.56 8.24
C ILE A 75 5.94 8.75 9.18
N TYR A 76 6.56 9.83 8.68
CA TYR A 76 6.77 11.04 9.47
C TYR A 76 5.46 11.66 9.95
N THR A 77 4.40 11.64 9.14
CA THR A 77 3.09 12.13 9.56
C THR A 77 2.54 11.33 10.75
N ILE A 78 2.58 10.00 10.71
CA ILE A 78 2.12 9.17 11.82
C ILE A 78 2.96 9.41 13.08
N ILE A 79 4.29 9.46 12.94
CA ILE A 79 5.21 9.73 14.06
C ILE A 79 4.94 11.11 14.66
N LEU A 80 4.78 12.14 13.82
CA LEU A 80 4.52 13.51 14.27
C LEU A 80 3.24 13.58 15.09
N LEU A 81 2.14 12.99 14.58
CA LEU A 81 0.84 12.98 15.25
C LEU A 81 0.89 12.20 16.59
N SER A 82 1.66 11.12 16.64
CA SER A 82 1.90 10.37 17.89
C SER A 82 2.75 11.19 18.88
N TYR A 83 3.79 11.86 18.39
CA TYR A 83 4.69 12.67 19.22
C TYR A 83 3.99 13.86 19.88
N ILE A 84 3.04 14.49 19.20
CA ILE A 84 2.25 15.60 19.75
C ILE A 84 1.02 15.13 20.55
N GLY A 85 0.86 13.83 20.76
CA GLY A 85 -0.22 13.25 21.57
C GLY A 85 -1.59 13.25 20.91
N ILE A 86 -1.68 13.41 19.59
CA ILE A 86 -2.95 13.28 18.85
C ILE A 86 -3.31 11.81 18.64
N TYR A 87 -2.31 10.96 18.36
CA TYR A 87 -2.47 9.52 18.44
C TYR A 87 -2.01 9.02 19.82
N ASP A 88 -2.70 8.00 20.35
CA ASP A 88 -2.19 7.22 21.47
C ASP A 88 -0.80 6.62 21.10
N THR A 89 -0.04 6.06 22.03
CA THR A 89 1.26 5.42 21.69
C THR A 89 1.11 4.10 20.90
N TYR A 90 -0.13 3.58 20.80
CA TYR A 90 -0.47 2.28 20.21
C TYR A 90 -1.13 2.28 18.80
N PRO A 91 -1.10 3.33 17.94
CA PRO A 91 -1.80 3.31 16.63
C PRO A 91 -1.28 2.19 15.74
N PHE A 92 -0.05 1.74 15.97
CA PHE A 92 0.54 0.59 15.28
C PHE A 92 -0.16 -0.73 15.61
N GLU A 93 -0.77 -0.89 16.79
CA GLU A 93 -1.60 -2.06 17.12
C GLU A 93 -2.90 -2.05 16.33
N ASP A 94 -3.57 -0.89 16.23
CA ASP A 94 -4.78 -0.75 15.41
C ASP A 94 -4.48 -1.00 13.92
N TYR A 95 -3.36 -0.50 13.43
CA TYR A 95 -2.90 -0.79 12.07
C TYR A 95 -2.63 -2.29 11.87
N LYS A 96 -2.00 -2.96 12.84
CA LYS A 96 -1.77 -4.41 12.79
C LYS A 96 -3.10 -5.16 12.74
N ASN A 97 -4.07 -4.81 13.58
CA ASN A 97 -5.38 -5.46 13.61
C ASN A 97 -6.13 -5.31 12.27
N ILE A 98 -6.04 -4.15 11.63
CA ILE A 98 -6.62 -3.93 10.29
C ILE A 98 -5.88 -4.77 9.24
N ALA A 99 -4.55 -4.82 9.29
CA ALA A 99 -3.73 -5.63 8.36
C ALA A 99 -4.03 -7.13 8.49
N ASP A 100 -4.16 -7.63 9.72
CA ASP A 100 -4.50 -9.03 9.99
C ASP A 100 -5.88 -9.39 9.41
N LYS A 101 -6.88 -8.53 9.61
CA LYS A 101 -8.21 -8.67 8.99
C LYS A 101 -8.14 -8.71 7.47
N LEU A 102 -7.36 -7.82 6.84
CA LEU A 102 -7.18 -7.79 5.38
C LEU A 102 -6.59 -9.10 4.84
N SER A 103 -5.63 -9.70 5.57
CA SER A 103 -5.03 -10.98 5.21
C SER A 103 -6.05 -12.13 5.26
N GLU A 104 -6.89 -12.15 6.29
CA GLU A 104 -8.00 -13.11 6.43
C GLU A 104 -9.00 -12.99 5.27
N TYR A 105 -9.40 -11.76 4.90
CA TYR A 105 -10.27 -11.52 3.75
C TYR A 105 -9.65 -11.98 2.42
N THR A 106 -8.35 -11.75 2.21
CA THR A 106 -7.64 -12.21 1.00
C THR A 106 -7.73 -13.73 0.89
N SER A 107 -7.45 -14.43 1.99
CA SER A 107 -7.54 -15.89 2.07
C SER A 107 -8.95 -16.43 1.79
N PHE A 108 -9.98 -15.68 2.18
CA PHE A 108 -11.38 -16.03 1.91
C PHE A 108 -11.76 -15.84 0.44
N ILE A 109 -11.27 -14.76 -0.19
CA ILE A 109 -11.52 -14.47 -1.61
C ILE A 109 -10.91 -15.54 -2.52
N GLU A 110 -9.65 -15.92 -2.27
CA GLU A 110 -8.93 -16.92 -3.08
C GLU A 110 -9.59 -18.30 -3.03
N LYS A 111 -10.27 -18.65 -1.95
CA LYS A 111 -10.97 -19.94 -1.77
C LYS A 111 -12.39 -19.96 -2.35
N SER A 112 -12.93 -18.82 -2.77
CA SER A 112 -14.36 -18.64 -3.05
C SER A 112 -14.63 -18.35 -4.53
N ASN A 113 -15.12 -19.34 -5.30
CA ASN A 113 -15.57 -19.23 -6.70
C ASN A 113 -16.89 -18.42 -6.91
N ASN A 114 -17.09 -17.33 -6.17
CA ASN A 114 -18.42 -16.71 -6.02
C ASN A 114 -18.69 -15.56 -7.00
N SER A 115 -19.88 -15.60 -7.61
CA SER A 115 -20.51 -14.53 -8.42
C SER A 115 -20.81 -13.24 -7.62
N ASN A 116 -20.76 -13.29 -6.28
CA ASN A 116 -20.99 -12.16 -5.38
C ASN A 116 -19.72 -11.45 -4.89
N LEU A 117 -18.56 -11.70 -5.51
CA LEU A 117 -17.27 -11.14 -5.11
C LEU A 117 -17.30 -9.60 -5.08
N ASN A 118 -17.86 -8.95 -6.10
CA ASN A 118 -17.89 -7.48 -6.19
C ASN A 118 -18.69 -6.82 -5.05
N LEU A 119 -19.81 -7.42 -4.62
CA LEU A 119 -20.59 -6.90 -3.49
C LEU A 119 -19.83 -7.03 -2.17
N LYS A 120 -19.15 -8.17 -1.96
CA LYS A 120 -18.31 -8.38 -0.77
C LYS A 120 -17.13 -7.42 -0.73
N LEU A 121 -16.47 -7.18 -1.87
CA LEU A 121 -15.37 -6.22 -1.98
C LEU A 121 -15.80 -4.79 -1.70
N LYS A 122 -16.97 -4.39 -2.19
CA LYS A 122 -17.53 -3.05 -1.90
C LYS A 122 -17.86 -2.88 -0.42
N LYS A 123 -18.38 -3.94 0.22
CA LYS A 123 -18.61 -3.93 1.68
C LYS A 123 -17.29 -3.81 2.45
N LEU A 124 -16.26 -4.55 2.03
CA LEU A 124 -14.92 -4.48 2.61
C LEU A 124 -14.30 -3.09 2.45
N GLU A 125 -14.38 -2.48 1.25
CA GLU A 125 -13.91 -1.11 1.01
C GLU A 125 -14.58 -0.14 1.97
N LEU A 126 -15.91 -0.24 2.13
CA LEU A 126 -16.66 0.61 3.07
C LEU A 126 -16.26 0.40 4.53
N GLU A 127 -16.05 -0.84 4.98
CA GLU A 127 -15.63 -1.14 6.35
C GLU A 127 -14.21 -0.63 6.63
N LEU A 128 -13.29 -0.81 5.69
CA LEU A 128 -11.93 -0.28 5.77
C LEU A 128 -11.92 1.25 5.80
N MET A 129 -12.65 1.89 4.89
CA MET A 129 -12.76 3.35 4.85
C MET A 129 -13.30 3.89 6.17
N LYS A 130 -14.38 3.30 6.70
CA LYS A 130 -14.95 3.73 7.99
C LYS A 130 -13.98 3.54 9.15
N GLY A 131 -13.25 2.41 9.20
CA GLY A 131 -12.25 2.17 10.23
C GLY A 131 -11.11 3.18 10.17
N LEU A 132 -10.58 3.45 8.97
CA LEU A 132 -9.50 4.43 8.78
C LEU A 132 -9.97 5.87 9.00
N GLU A 133 -11.16 6.24 8.54
CA GLU A 133 -11.78 7.54 8.80
C GLU A 133 -12.01 7.76 10.30
N SER A 134 -12.41 6.72 11.04
CA SER A 134 -12.55 6.83 12.50
C SER A 134 -11.21 7.08 13.19
N LEU A 135 -10.11 6.53 12.66
CA LEU A 135 -8.74 6.79 13.12
C LEU A 135 -8.23 8.17 12.70
N ALA A 136 -8.82 8.82 11.68
CA ALA A 136 -8.45 10.16 11.26
C ALA A 136 -9.35 11.27 11.85
N ASN A 137 -10.44 10.91 12.53
CA ASN A 137 -11.43 11.85 13.02
C ASN A 137 -10.99 12.51 14.34
N PRO A 138 -10.82 13.85 14.40
CA PRO A 138 -10.40 14.57 15.60
C PRO A 138 -11.25 14.34 16.85
N LYS A 139 -12.52 13.91 16.71
CA LYS A 139 -13.38 13.60 17.86
C LYS A 139 -13.04 12.25 18.53
N ASN A 140 -12.35 11.37 17.81
CA ASN A 140 -11.87 10.07 18.30
C ASN A 140 -10.37 10.10 18.58
N LEU A 141 -9.65 11.09 18.04
CA LEU A 141 -8.28 11.43 18.41
C LEU A 141 -8.36 12.14 19.76
N LYS A 142 -7.98 11.46 20.85
CA LYS A 142 -7.97 12.11 22.16
C LYS A 142 -7.13 13.39 22.07
N SER A 143 -7.69 14.51 22.52
CA SER A 143 -6.89 15.69 22.83
C SER A 143 -6.36 15.59 24.26
N LEU A 144 -5.18 16.16 24.46
CA LEU A 144 -4.52 16.46 25.75
C LEU A 144 -5.49 16.68 26.92
#